data_AF-A0A7X7MQT9-F1
#
_entry.id   AF-A0A7X7MQT9-F1
#
_cell.length_a   1.000
_cell.length_b   1.000
_cell.length_c   1.000
_cell.angle_alpha   90.00
_cell.angle_beta   90.00
_cell.angle_gamma   90.00
#
_symmetry.space_group_name_H-M   'P 1'
#
loop_
_entity.id
_entity.type
_entity.pdbx_description
1 polymer ?
#
loop_
_entity_poly.entity_id
_entity_poly.type
_entity_poly.pdbx_seq_one_letter_code
_entity_poly.pdbx_strand_id
1 'polypeptide(L)'
;MVVLGGWLGLLALQVSGAGVEVGTRQRTLVPVELPTYTPIAPSNVAAYVEEGYAQWQWEGGTNDGVRLDLMPADYVMATRQTRLLSFFTISDIHITDKESPAQVPYFGWSAAFGTQGPGGLNPSSYSPAMCATTHLLDTTVQTINALHRLAPFHFGMALGDFCNSGQYNELRWFIDVMDGKTIVPSSGAHLGADMIDYQKPYQAAGLDPSIPWYAVIGNHDQFWMGIGYPTEKVRQALVGSNVLEIASPPGYGPLVPEASEGQGTYVGVVDGTTTYGDVIHWGPTNDFAVPPTVAADPNRHIITENVASPTDFVGEFFKTTSKPVGHGFLQDGTGSTAACYTFEPLANVPIRMIVLDDTCKADEPGQSPTFYGAGWVDDARYAWLTNELQRGQSDEMLMILAAHIPVCPQESLTVTNKTVGRQFYDPVVETNLVATLHRYPNLLMLIAGHRHVNVVTPFPSPDPAHPECGFWEVETPSLRDFPIQFRSWEIFLNSDTNISIVTTDVDPTTQPDSPAGKAVSLGLGALRVYSSIELTNTASHAYNAELVKQLTPAMQAKLAGCGETQWRRVSVDSGTDGPEVSFLGRLESTDSLSVPSWAEIPDATNSPYRVEAPRSQQFFRSTGQ
;
A
#
# COMPACT_ATOMS: atom_id res chain seq x y z
N MET A 1 -34.07 -24.99 -5.48
CA MET A 1 -34.43 -24.00 -4.44
C MET A 1 -33.28 -24.00 -3.44
N VAL A 2 -32.21 -23.28 -3.80
CA VAL A 2 -31.03 -23.01 -2.96
C VAL A 2 -30.89 -21.49 -3.03
N VAL A 3 -30.99 -20.85 -1.88
CA VAL A 3 -30.97 -19.39 -1.72
C VAL A 3 -29.53 -18.93 -1.82
N LEU A 4 -29.13 -18.38 -2.97
CA LEU A 4 -27.87 -17.64 -3.14
C LEU A 4 -28.14 -16.18 -2.79
N GLY A 5 -27.97 -15.86 -1.50
CA GLY A 5 -28.01 -14.49 -0.99
C GLY A 5 -26.64 -13.83 -1.08
N GLY A 6 -26.26 -13.33 -2.26
CA GLY A 6 -25.12 -12.43 -2.43
C GLY A 6 -25.57 -10.99 -2.18
N TRP A 7 -25.45 -10.51 -0.95
CA TRP A 7 -25.75 -9.13 -0.59
C TRP A 7 -24.49 -8.27 -0.71
N LEU A 8 -24.39 -7.52 -1.81
CA LEU A 8 -23.49 -6.38 -1.93
C LEU A 8 -23.86 -5.35 -0.86
N GLY A 9 -22.94 -5.11 0.08
CA GLY A 9 -23.01 -3.99 1.00
C GLY A 9 -22.84 -2.69 0.22
N LEU A 10 -23.94 -2.08 -0.18
CA LEU A 10 -23.93 -0.71 -0.70
C LEU A 10 -23.42 0.23 0.39
N LEU A 11 -22.36 0.97 0.07
CA LEU A 11 -21.96 2.19 0.77
C LEU A 11 -23.21 3.05 0.99
N ALA A 12 -23.63 3.21 2.25
CA ALA A 12 -24.61 4.22 2.60
C ALA A 12 -23.94 5.59 2.48
N LEU A 13 -23.95 6.15 1.26
CA LEU A 13 -23.48 7.49 0.92
C LEU A 13 -24.15 8.50 1.86
N GLN A 14 -23.41 9.02 2.86
CA GLN A 14 -23.87 10.17 3.61
C GLN A 14 -23.67 11.39 2.71
N VAL A 15 -24.78 11.97 2.28
CA VAL A 15 -24.79 13.14 1.40
C VAL A 15 -24.63 14.38 2.26
N SER A 16 -23.48 15.05 2.15
CA SER A 16 -23.33 16.42 2.65
C SER A 16 -23.84 17.40 1.59
N GLY A 17 -24.26 18.60 1.98
CA GLY A 17 -24.67 19.66 1.06
C GLY A 17 -23.58 20.17 0.09
N ALA A 18 -22.40 19.54 0.09
CA ALA A 18 -21.27 19.81 -0.79
C ALA A 18 -20.93 18.63 -1.75
N GLY A 19 -21.81 17.61 -1.83
CA GLY A 19 -21.60 16.37 -2.59
C GLY A 19 -21.21 15.18 -1.69
N VAL A 20 -21.04 14.00 -2.29
CA VAL A 20 -20.64 12.79 -1.54
C VAL A 20 -19.13 12.78 -1.32
N GLU A 21 -18.75 12.68 -0.06
CA GLU A 21 -17.41 12.27 0.35
C GLU A 21 -17.25 10.76 0.14
N VAL A 22 -16.07 10.32 -0.29
CA VAL A 22 -15.76 8.89 -0.55
C VAL A 22 -14.64 8.44 0.39
N GLY A 23 -14.52 7.13 0.60
CA GLY A 23 -13.50 6.56 1.47
C GLY A 23 -13.70 6.93 2.95
N THR A 24 -12.59 7.09 3.66
CA THR A 24 -12.59 7.34 5.11
C THR A 24 -13.09 8.73 5.49
N ARG A 25 -13.29 9.65 4.52
CA ARG A 25 -14.02 10.91 4.74
C ARG A 25 -15.50 10.69 5.01
N GLN A 26 -16.09 9.66 4.41
CA GLN A 26 -17.49 9.32 4.60
C GLN A 26 -17.70 8.48 5.87
N ARG A 27 -16.92 7.41 6.00
CA ARG A 27 -17.00 6.44 7.09
C ARG A 27 -15.65 5.77 7.22
N THR A 28 -15.18 5.60 8.45
CA THR A 28 -13.90 4.95 8.70
C THR A 28 -14.05 3.88 9.75
N LEU A 29 -13.23 2.85 9.65
CA LEU A 29 -13.11 1.83 10.67
C LEU A 29 -12.32 2.36 11.86
N VAL A 30 -12.79 2.08 13.09
CA VAL A 30 -12.07 2.38 14.34
C VAL A 30 -12.05 1.17 15.27
N PRO A 31 -10.99 0.98 16.08
CA PRO A 31 -11.00 -0.04 17.13
C PRO A 31 -12.09 0.22 18.19
N VAL A 32 -12.67 -0.85 18.74
CA VAL A 32 -13.55 -0.75 19.92
C VAL A 32 -12.69 -0.77 21.18
N GLU A 33 -12.85 0.21 22.06
CA GLU A 33 -12.11 0.28 23.34
C GLU A 33 -12.25 -1.01 24.16
N LEU A 34 -11.12 -1.52 24.67
CA LEU A 34 -11.06 -2.69 25.54
C LEU A 34 -10.52 -2.30 26.93
N PRO A 35 -11.38 -1.80 27.84
CA PRO A 35 -10.94 -1.23 29.13
C PRO A 35 -10.57 -2.31 30.16
N THR A 36 -11.06 -3.52 29.96
CA THR A 36 -10.75 -4.71 30.76
C THR A 36 -10.34 -5.84 29.83
N TYR A 37 -9.26 -6.54 30.16
CA TYR A 37 -8.70 -7.56 29.28
C TYR A 37 -8.07 -8.71 30.06
N THR A 38 -8.00 -9.87 29.41
CA THR A 38 -7.18 -11.01 29.81
C THR A 38 -5.92 -11.00 28.95
N PRO A 39 -4.70 -10.96 29.51
CA PRO A 39 -3.48 -11.08 28.69
C PRO A 39 -3.49 -12.37 27.87
N ILE A 40 -3.36 -12.26 26.55
CA ILE A 40 -3.31 -13.39 25.62
C ILE A 40 -1.95 -13.44 24.90
N ALA A 41 -1.46 -14.65 24.65
CA ALA A 41 -0.24 -14.82 23.87
C ALA A 41 -0.52 -14.55 22.37
N PRO A 42 0.46 -14.04 21.60
CA PRO A 42 0.34 -13.90 20.16
C PRO A 42 -0.03 -15.20 19.43
N SER A 43 0.43 -16.33 19.96
CA SER A 43 0.11 -17.66 19.45
C SER A 43 -1.34 -18.10 19.67
N ASN A 44 -2.13 -17.39 20.50
CA ASN A 44 -3.53 -17.72 20.77
C ASN A 44 -4.47 -16.84 19.94
N VAL A 45 -4.41 -17.00 18.62
CA VAL A 45 -5.14 -16.17 17.65
C VAL A 45 -6.66 -16.27 17.83
N ALA A 46 -7.19 -17.43 18.21
CA ALA A 46 -8.61 -17.61 18.51
C ALA A 46 -9.08 -16.62 19.60
N ALA A 47 -8.27 -16.45 20.65
CA ALA A 47 -8.59 -15.56 21.76
C ALA A 47 -8.58 -14.07 21.38
N TYR A 48 -7.99 -13.69 20.23
CA TYR A 48 -8.05 -12.31 19.76
C TYR A 48 -9.49 -11.89 19.52
N VAL A 49 -10.32 -12.81 19.02
CA VAL A 49 -11.74 -12.59 18.76
C VAL A 49 -12.55 -12.80 20.04
N GLU A 50 -12.30 -13.90 20.76
CA GLU A 50 -13.07 -14.29 21.96
C GLU A 50 -12.94 -13.26 23.10
N GLU A 51 -11.77 -12.66 23.28
CA GLU A 51 -11.47 -11.68 24.33
C GLU A 51 -11.61 -10.22 23.84
N GLY A 52 -12.06 -10.00 22.60
CA GLY A 52 -12.40 -8.67 22.08
C GLY A 52 -11.25 -7.82 21.52
N TYR A 53 -10.02 -8.34 21.50
CA TYR A 53 -8.85 -7.63 20.93
C TYR A 53 -9.04 -7.24 19.46
N ALA A 54 -9.67 -8.11 18.67
CA ALA A 54 -9.92 -7.94 17.25
C ALA A 54 -11.19 -7.11 16.93
N GLN A 55 -11.86 -6.53 17.93
CA GLN A 55 -13.10 -5.80 17.73
C GLN A 55 -12.88 -4.37 17.25
N TRP A 56 -13.61 -4.02 16.20
CA TRP A 56 -13.66 -2.70 15.61
C TRP A 56 -15.11 -2.38 15.23
N GLN A 57 -15.39 -1.10 15.01
CA GLN A 57 -16.70 -0.63 14.55
C GLN A 57 -16.55 0.45 13.49
N TRP A 58 -17.62 0.72 12.79
CA TRP A 58 -17.69 1.81 11.83
C TRP A 58 -18.14 3.10 12.52
N GLU A 59 -17.41 4.18 12.30
CA GLU A 59 -17.75 5.53 12.78
C GLU A 59 -17.86 6.51 11.62
N GLY A 60 -18.35 7.72 11.91
CA GLY A 60 -18.30 8.83 10.96
C GLY A 60 -16.88 9.06 10.45
N GLY A 61 -16.75 9.44 9.18
CA GLY A 61 -15.44 9.64 8.57
C GLY A 61 -14.65 10.82 9.15
N THR A 62 -13.36 10.89 8.81
CA THR A 62 -12.45 11.95 9.27
C THR A 62 -12.15 12.94 8.16
N ASN A 63 -12.00 14.22 8.53
CA ASN A 63 -11.53 15.27 7.66
C ASN A 63 -10.62 16.20 8.45
N ASP A 64 -9.32 16.10 8.23
CA ASP A 64 -8.27 16.84 8.95
C ASP A 64 -8.10 18.27 8.43
N GLY A 65 -8.98 18.70 7.51
CA GLY A 65 -9.09 20.06 7.03
C GLY A 65 -8.03 20.43 5.99
N VAL A 66 -7.79 21.74 5.89
CA VAL A 66 -6.85 22.33 4.93
C VAL A 66 -5.53 22.64 5.62
N ARG A 67 -4.43 22.18 5.04
CA ARG A 67 -3.06 22.42 5.51
C ARG A 67 -2.42 23.53 4.67
N LEU A 68 -2.06 24.61 5.34
CA LEU A 68 -1.50 25.84 4.76
C LEU A 68 -0.03 26.04 5.14
N ASP A 69 0.65 25.00 5.64
CA ASP A 69 2.00 25.06 6.18
C ASP A 69 3.05 25.56 5.16
N LEU A 70 2.78 25.40 3.86
CA LEU A 70 3.62 25.89 2.76
C LEU A 70 3.15 27.22 2.14
N MET A 71 2.10 27.84 2.70
CA MET A 71 1.53 29.09 2.19
C MET A 71 1.96 30.28 3.05
N PRO A 72 1.98 31.51 2.48
CA PRO A 72 2.15 32.73 3.27
C PRO A 72 1.14 32.83 4.41
N ALA A 73 1.54 33.42 5.54
CA ALA A 73 0.69 33.48 6.74
C ALA A 73 -0.62 34.26 6.56
N ASP A 74 -0.69 35.15 5.56
CA ASP A 74 -1.87 35.94 5.19
C ASP A 74 -2.69 35.31 4.05
N TYR A 75 -2.30 34.12 3.58
CA TYR A 75 -3.02 33.41 2.53
C TYR A 75 -4.43 33.02 2.99
N VAL A 76 -5.41 33.28 2.12
CA VAL A 76 -6.81 32.89 2.31
C VAL A 76 -7.15 31.82 1.29
N MET A 77 -7.72 30.71 1.76
CA MET A 77 -7.99 29.56 0.91
C MET A 77 -8.89 29.90 -0.28
N ALA A 78 -8.34 29.70 -1.48
CA ALA A 78 -9.06 29.83 -2.74
C ALA A 78 -10.00 28.63 -3.00
N THR A 79 -10.94 28.79 -3.92
CA THR A 79 -11.86 27.71 -4.31
C THR A 79 -11.22 26.80 -5.34
N ARG A 80 -11.40 25.48 -5.21
CA ARG A 80 -10.98 24.50 -6.23
C ARG A 80 -11.78 24.73 -7.52
N GLN A 81 -11.12 24.81 -8.68
CA GLN A 81 -11.76 25.11 -9.96
C GLN A 81 -11.74 23.92 -10.92
N THR A 82 -10.54 23.44 -11.30
CA THR A 82 -10.38 22.33 -12.26
C THR A 82 -9.57 21.20 -11.65
N ARG A 83 -9.97 19.95 -11.92
CA ARG A 83 -9.21 18.77 -11.50
C ARG A 83 -8.15 18.49 -12.55
N LEU A 84 -6.88 18.51 -12.15
CA LEU A 84 -5.72 18.24 -13.00
C LEU A 84 -5.39 16.75 -13.05
N LEU A 85 -5.51 16.05 -11.93
CA LEU A 85 -5.10 14.65 -11.82
C LEU A 85 -5.92 13.94 -10.74
N SER A 86 -6.21 12.65 -10.95
CA SER A 86 -6.72 11.75 -9.93
C SER A 86 -6.08 10.38 -10.08
N PHE A 87 -5.62 9.80 -8.98
CA PHE A 87 -4.96 8.49 -8.96
C PHE A 87 -5.13 7.84 -7.60
N PHE A 88 -4.69 6.59 -7.45
CA PHE A 88 -4.57 5.93 -6.14
C PHE A 88 -3.14 5.45 -5.91
N THR A 89 -2.77 5.30 -4.64
CA THR A 89 -1.56 4.59 -4.22
C THR A 89 -1.92 3.44 -3.28
N ILE A 90 -1.29 2.29 -3.49
CA ILE A 90 -1.23 1.17 -2.54
C ILE A 90 0.22 1.00 -2.12
N SER A 91 0.47 0.47 -0.93
CA SER A 91 1.82 0.19 -0.45
C SER A 91 1.81 -0.97 0.53
N ASP A 92 2.97 -1.63 0.69
CA ASP A 92 3.25 -2.51 1.82
C ASP A 92 2.14 -3.55 2.03
N ILE A 93 1.82 -4.29 0.97
CA ILE A 93 0.89 -5.43 1.07
C ILE A 93 1.58 -6.66 1.63
N HIS A 94 2.90 -6.77 1.42
CA HIS A 94 3.73 -7.88 1.89
C HIS A 94 3.11 -9.24 1.54
N ILE A 95 2.87 -9.51 0.24
CA ILE A 95 2.37 -10.83 -0.18
C ILE A 95 3.31 -11.89 0.40
N THR A 96 2.75 -12.79 1.22
CA THR A 96 3.53 -13.69 2.06
C THR A 96 3.32 -15.13 1.64
N ASP A 97 4.40 -15.81 1.25
CA ASP A 97 4.43 -17.27 1.26
C ASP A 97 4.63 -17.77 2.68
N LYS A 98 3.54 -17.83 3.43
CA LYS A 98 3.52 -18.26 4.84
C LYS A 98 4.00 -19.70 5.07
N GLU A 99 4.01 -20.53 4.04
CA GLU A 99 4.48 -21.92 4.08
C GLU A 99 5.97 -22.05 3.68
N SER A 100 6.64 -20.92 3.41
CA SER A 100 8.07 -20.92 3.07
C SER A 100 8.93 -21.28 4.30
N PRO A 101 9.91 -22.19 4.16
CA PRO A 101 10.75 -22.69 5.26
C PRO A 101 11.72 -21.64 5.81
N ALA A 102 11.86 -20.50 5.15
CA ALA A 102 12.72 -19.41 5.58
C ALA A 102 11.92 -18.15 5.95
N GLN A 103 10.60 -18.24 6.17
CA GLN A 103 9.91 -17.17 6.89
C GLN A 103 10.45 -17.05 8.32
N VAL A 104 10.07 -16.01 9.07
CA VAL A 104 10.53 -15.83 10.47
C VAL A 104 9.39 -15.69 11.51
N PRO A 105 8.26 -16.40 11.37
CA PRO A 105 7.08 -16.17 12.20
C PRO A 105 7.30 -16.49 13.68
N TYR A 106 8.27 -17.36 14.00
CA TYR A 106 8.61 -17.72 15.37
C TYR A 106 8.83 -16.51 16.28
N PHE A 107 9.54 -15.49 15.81
CA PHE A 107 9.98 -14.38 16.67
C PHE A 107 8.84 -13.49 17.17
N GLY A 108 7.74 -13.42 16.43
CA GLY A 108 6.51 -12.79 16.94
C GLY A 108 5.56 -13.78 17.59
N TRP A 109 5.39 -14.96 17.00
CA TRP A 109 4.51 -16.01 17.50
C TRP A 109 4.79 -16.41 18.95
N SER A 110 6.08 -16.54 19.32
CA SER A 110 6.48 -16.98 20.65
C SER A 110 6.59 -15.87 21.69
N ALA A 111 6.26 -14.62 21.34
CA ALA A 111 6.37 -13.52 22.29
C ALA A 111 5.33 -13.63 23.41
N ALA A 112 5.54 -12.91 24.52
CA ALA A 112 4.53 -12.77 25.54
C ALA A 112 3.65 -11.54 25.26
N PHE A 113 2.45 -11.50 25.84
CA PHE A 113 1.57 -10.34 25.81
C PHE A 113 2.32 -9.05 26.18
N GLY A 114 2.20 -8.01 25.37
CA GLY A 114 2.81 -6.70 25.58
C GLY A 114 4.33 -6.67 25.55
N THR A 115 4.98 -7.71 25.03
CA THR A 115 6.43 -7.75 24.85
C THR A 115 6.79 -7.72 23.37
N GLN A 116 7.90 -7.06 23.03
CA GLN A 116 8.31 -6.91 21.63
C GLN A 116 8.99 -8.15 21.02
N GLY A 117 8.91 -9.34 21.66
CA GLY A 117 9.55 -10.56 21.15
C GLY A 117 11.08 -10.43 21.03
N PRO A 118 11.80 -11.47 20.59
CA PRO A 118 13.23 -11.36 20.32
C PRO A 118 13.52 -10.35 19.20
N GLY A 119 14.39 -9.37 19.46
CA GLY A 119 14.78 -8.36 18.47
C GLY A 119 13.76 -7.25 18.22
N GLY A 120 12.62 -7.23 18.92
CA GLY A 120 11.63 -6.15 18.73
C GLY A 120 10.75 -6.29 17.49
N LEU A 121 10.72 -7.46 16.86
CA LEU A 121 10.15 -7.69 15.52
C LEU A 121 8.63 -7.92 15.50
N ASN A 122 7.87 -7.08 16.21
CA ASN A 122 6.42 -7.26 16.39
C ASN A 122 5.63 -6.00 15.99
N PRO A 123 4.61 -6.11 15.11
CA PRO A 123 4.10 -7.31 14.44
C PRO A 123 4.84 -7.66 13.13
N SER A 124 6.05 -7.12 12.89
CA SER A 124 6.74 -7.25 11.60
C SER A 124 7.06 -8.71 11.21
N SER A 125 7.49 -9.54 12.17
CA SER A 125 7.82 -10.96 11.92
C SER A 125 6.60 -11.88 11.90
N TYR A 126 5.54 -11.55 12.67
CA TYR A 126 4.31 -12.32 12.70
C TYR A 126 3.08 -11.44 12.99
N SER A 127 2.11 -11.53 12.08
CA SER A 127 0.73 -11.12 12.28
C SER A 127 -0.16 -12.18 11.63
N PRO A 128 -1.27 -12.63 12.25
CA PRO A 128 -2.16 -13.59 11.62
C PRO A 128 -2.74 -13.08 10.29
N ALA A 129 -2.78 -11.75 10.09
CA ALA A 129 -3.20 -11.12 8.84
C ALA A 129 -2.35 -11.55 7.64
N MET A 130 -1.10 -11.96 7.85
CA MET A 130 -0.20 -12.42 6.78
C MET A 130 -0.74 -13.62 6.00
N CYS A 131 -1.67 -14.38 6.59
CA CYS A 131 -2.27 -15.53 5.93
C CYS A 131 -3.16 -15.18 4.74
N ALA A 132 -3.69 -13.95 4.68
CA ALA A 132 -4.68 -13.54 3.70
C ALA A 132 -4.24 -12.36 2.81
N THR A 133 -2.93 -12.08 2.70
CA THR A 133 -2.42 -10.90 1.97
C THR A 133 -2.84 -10.87 0.49
N THR A 134 -2.92 -12.03 -0.19
CA THR A 134 -3.47 -12.08 -1.56
C THR A 134 -4.95 -11.67 -1.61
N HIS A 135 -5.75 -12.11 -0.65
CA HIS A 135 -7.19 -11.77 -0.56
C HIS A 135 -7.41 -10.30 -0.18
N LEU A 136 -6.54 -9.74 0.66
CA LEU A 136 -6.53 -8.32 1.00
C LEU A 136 -6.25 -7.47 -0.24
N LEU A 137 -5.25 -7.85 -1.04
CA LEU A 137 -4.97 -7.19 -2.31
C LEU A 137 -6.18 -7.27 -3.26
N ASP A 138 -6.76 -8.46 -3.44
CA ASP A 138 -7.93 -8.64 -4.31
C ASP A 138 -9.13 -7.79 -3.85
N THR A 139 -9.41 -7.74 -2.55
CA THR A 139 -10.48 -6.90 -1.99
C THR A 139 -10.20 -5.41 -2.19
N THR A 140 -8.92 -5.01 -2.09
CA THR A 140 -8.49 -3.64 -2.37
C THR A 140 -8.71 -3.29 -3.84
N VAL A 141 -8.32 -4.18 -4.76
CA VAL A 141 -8.54 -4.05 -6.20
C VAL A 141 -10.03 -3.93 -6.53
N GLN A 142 -10.88 -4.76 -5.94
CA GLN A 142 -12.34 -4.65 -6.11
C GLN A 142 -12.88 -3.30 -5.64
N THR A 143 -12.35 -2.78 -4.52
CA THR A 143 -12.73 -1.46 -3.98
C THR A 143 -12.28 -0.33 -4.91
N ILE A 144 -11.05 -0.41 -5.44
CA ILE A 144 -10.52 0.53 -6.43
C ILE A 144 -11.40 0.54 -7.69
N ASN A 145 -11.74 -0.63 -8.23
CA ASN A 145 -12.60 -0.75 -9.41
C ASN A 145 -13.98 -0.13 -9.17
N ALA A 146 -14.55 -0.31 -7.98
CA ALA A 146 -15.82 0.32 -7.60
C ALA A 146 -15.70 1.85 -7.54
N LEU A 147 -14.64 2.39 -6.96
CA LEU A 147 -14.39 3.84 -6.91
C LEU A 147 -14.15 4.42 -8.31
N HIS A 148 -13.37 3.74 -9.15
CA HIS A 148 -13.10 4.17 -10.51
C HIS A 148 -14.37 4.36 -11.35
N ARG A 149 -15.41 3.54 -11.12
CA ARG A 149 -16.71 3.70 -11.78
C ARG A 149 -17.43 4.99 -11.38
N LEU A 150 -17.22 5.50 -10.17
CA LEU A 150 -17.85 6.71 -9.64
C LEU A 150 -17.05 7.98 -9.96
N ALA A 151 -15.75 7.93 -9.68
CA ALA A 151 -14.78 9.00 -9.88
C ALA A 151 -13.52 8.38 -10.51
N PRO A 152 -13.39 8.44 -11.85
CA PRO A 152 -12.30 7.76 -12.55
C PRO A 152 -10.92 8.24 -12.09
N PHE A 153 -10.07 7.25 -11.80
CA PHE A 153 -8.63 7.41 -11.68
C PHE A 153 -7.98 7.43 -13.06
N HIS A 154 -7.00 8.31 -13.25
CA HIS A 154 -6.17 8.33 -14.46
C HIS A 154 -5.10 7.24 -14.45
N PHE A 155 -4.62 6.84 -13.26
CA PHE A 155 -3.71 5.72 -13.07
C PHE A 155 -3.73 5.24 -11.61
N GLY A 156 -3.06 4.13 -11.33
CA GLY A 156 -2.72 3.64 -9.99
C GLY A 156 -1.23 3.46 -9.79
N MET A 157 -0.75 3.45 -8.56
CA MET A 157 0.65 3.19 -8.27
C MET A 157 0.83 2.33 -7.02
N ALA A 158 1.73 1.36 -7.09
CA ALA A 158 2.15 0.57 -5.95
C ALA A 158 3.53 1.06 -5.48
N LEU A 159 3.63 1.50 -4.23
CA LEU A 159 4.78 2.21 -3.67
C LEU A 159 5.84 1.27 -3.07
N GLY A 160 5.90 0.02 -3.50
CA GLY A 160 6.88 -0.98 -3.06
C GLY A 160 6.34 -1.93 -2.00
N ASP A 161 7.19 -2.90 -1.66
CA ASP A 161 6.91 -4.00 -0.74
C ASP A 161 5.69 -4.82 -1.19
N PHE A 162 5.79 -5.26 -2.45
CA PHE A 162 4.87 -6.22 -3.05
C PHE A 162 5.00 -7.57 -2.37
N CYS A 163 6.25 -7.99 -2.13
CA CYS A 163 6.62 -9.26 -1.51
C CYS A 163 6.84 -9.09 -0.01
N ASN A 164 6.86 -10.19 0.74
CA ASN A 164 7.32 -10.17 2.12
C ASN A 164 8.82 -10.50 2.22
N SER A 165 9.37 -11.26 1.28
CA SER A 165 10.76 -11.77 1.32
C SER A 165 11.41 -11.89 -0.06
N GLY A 166 10.98 -11.10 -1.04
CA GLY A 166 11.55 -11.06 -2.39
C GLY A 166 11.49 -12.39 -3.14
N GLN A 167 10.54 -13.27 -2.81
CA GLN A 167 10.38 -14.56 -3.47
C GLN A 167 9.59 -14.42 -4.78
N TYR A 168 9.91 -15.28 -5.75
CA TYR A 168 9.25 -15.32 -7.05
C TYR A 168 7.74 -15.56 -6.95
N ASN A 169 7.30 -16.56 -6.18
CA ASN A 169 5.89 -16.84 -5.97
C ASN A 169 5.13 -15.67 -5.31
N GLU A 170 5.75 -14.97 -4.35
CA GLU A 170 5.16 -13.78 -3.71
C GLU A 170 4.91 -12.67 -4.74
N LEU A 171 5.91 -12.32 -5.55
CA LEU A 171 5.74 -11.30 -6.60
C LEU A 171 4.74 -11.75 -7.67
N ARG A 172 4.79 -13.03 -8.07
CA ARG A 172 3.85 -13.56 -9.06
C ARG A 172 2.42 -13.49 -8.57
N TRP A 173 2.15 -13.83 -7.31
CA TRP A 173 0.81 -13.68 -6.75
C TRP A 173 0.34 -12.22 -6.73
N PHE A 174 1.22 -11.26 -6.42
CA PHE A 174 0.87 -9.84 -6.53
C PHE A 174 0.42 -9.49 -7.96
N ILE A 175 1.28 -9.76 -8.95
CA ILE A 175 1.02 -9.42 -10.35
C ILE A 175 -0.23 -10.16 -10.86
N ASP A 176 -0.39 -11.42 -10.49
CA ASP A 176 -1.52 -12.25 -10.92
C ASP A 176 -2.85 -11.80 -10.30
N VAL A 177 -2.86 -11.26 -9.08
CA VAL A 177 -4.06 -10.61 -8.51
C VAL A 177 -4.41 -9.36 -9.30
N MET A 178 -3.41 -8.50 -9.58
CA MET A 178 -3.61 -7.28 -10.38
C MET A 178 -4.06 -7.58 -11.82
N ASP A 179 -3.60 -8.69 -12.39
CA ASP A 179 -3.97 -9.18 -13.71
C ASP A 179 -5.33 -9.90 -13.76
N GLY A 180 -5.94 -10.20 -12.61
CA GLY A 180 -7.19 -10.95 -12.55
C GLY A 180 -7.04 -12.41 -12.97
N LYS A 181 -5.98 -13.08 -12.51
CA LYS A 181 -5.78 -14.52 -12.74
C LYS A 181 -6.28 -15.35 -11.56
N THR A 182 -6.34 -16.67 -11.77
CA THR A 182 -6.57 -17.61 -10.69
C THR A 182 -5.36 -17.64 -9.77
N ILE A 183 -5.61 -17.47 -8.47
CA ILE A 183 -4.59 -17.47 -7.41
C ILE A 183 -4.68 -18.79 -6.67
N VAL A 184 -3.54 -19.44 -6.47
CA VAL A 184 -3.39 -20.56 -5.54
C VAL A 184 -2.59 -20.02 -4.36
N PRO A 185 -3.23 -19.56 -3.28
CA PRO A 185 -2.56 -18.86 -2.20
C PRO A 185 -1.89 -19.84 -1.23
N SER A 186 -1.24 -20.89 -1.72
CA SER A 186 -0.49 -21.89 -0.95
C SER A 186 0.70 -22.39 -1.78
N SER A 187 1.76 -22.86 -1.12
CA SER A 187 2.99 -23.31 -1.79
C SER A 187 3.41 -24.71 -1.33
N GLY A 188 4.38 -25.31 -2.03
CA GLY A 188 4.92 -26.64 -1.70
C GLY A 188 3.86 -27.74 -1.72
N ALA A 189 3.40 -28.16 -0.54
CA ALA A 189 2.43 -29.26 -0.41
C ALA A 189 0.97 -28.82 -0.58
N HIS A 190 0.69 -27.51 -0.65
CA HIS A 190 -0.65 -26.94 -0.74
C HIS A 190 -1.57 -27.43 0.40
N LEU A 191 -1.03 -27.44 1.62
CA LEU A 191 -1.75 -27.95 2.78
C LEU A 191 -2.97 -27.08 3.06
N GLY A 192 -4.12 -27.75 3.26
CA GLY A 192 -5.38 -27.07 3.53
C GLY A 192 -6.06 -26.42 2.32
N ALA A 193 -5.52 -26.53 1.10
CA ALA A 193 -6.07 -25.88 -0.10
C ALA A 193 -7.56 -26.17 -0.37
N ASP A 194 -8.09 -27.32 0.06
CA ASP A 194 -9.52 -27.65 -0.10
C ASP A 194 -10.39 -27.29 1.12
N MET A 195 -9.78 -27.00 2.27
CA MET A 195 -10.47 -26.95 3.57
C MET A 195 -10.35 -25.61 4.28
N ILE A 196 -9.18 -24.97 4.21
CA ILE A 196 -8.87 -23.71 4.90
C ILE A 196 -9.12 -22.54 3.95
N ASP A 197 -9.87 -21.55 4.40
CA ASP A 197 -10.37 -20.44 3.58
C ASP A 197 -9.25 -19.61 2.94
N TYR A 198 -8.22 -19.25 3.72
CA TYR A 198 -7.08 -18.48 3.20
C TYR A 198 -6.14 -19.29 2.29
N GLN A 199 -6.30 -20.62 2.22
CA GLN A 199 -5.53 -21.50 1.33
C GLN A 199 -6.27 -21.84 0.03
N LYS A 200 -7.59 -21.60 -0.02
CA LYS A 200 -8.42 -21.98 -1.16
C LYS A 200 -8.05 -21.19 -2.40
N PRO A 201 -7.83 -21.88 -3.55
CA PRO A 201 -7.70 -21.18 -4.81
C PRO A 201 -8.94 -20.34 -5.11
N TYR A 202 -8.74 -19.15 -5.66
CA TYR A 202 -9.82 -18.25 -6.04
C TYR A 202 -9.48 -17.50 -7.33
N GLN A 203 -10.50 -16.97 -7.98
CA GLN A 203 -10.34 -16.12 -9.15
C GLN A 203 -10.24 -14.67 -8.68
N ALA A 204 -9.10 -14.01 -8.90
CA ALA A 204 -8.95 -12.60 -8.59
C ALA A 204 -9.79 -11.74 -9.55
N ALA A 205 -10.27 -10.60 -9.05
CA ALA A 205 -11.06 -9.66 -9.84
C ALA A 205 -10.24 -8.98 -10.95
N GLY A 206 -8.95 -8.72 -10.68
CA GLY A 206 -8.09 -7.93 -11.56
C GLY A 206 -8.39 -6.44 -11.49
N LEU A 207 -7.36 -5.62 -11.63
CA LEU A 207 -7.55 -4.17 -11.76
C LEU A 207 -8.28 -3.88 -13.06
N ASP A 208 -9.23 -2.94 -13.03
CA ASP A 208 -9.96 -2.50 -14.22
C ASP A 208 -8.96 -2.16 -15.33
N PRO A 209 -9.03 -2.80 -16.51
CA PRO A 209 -8.04 -2.65 -17.57
C PRO A 209 -7.90 -1.22 -18.12
N SER A 210 -8.88 -0.34 -17.85
CA SER A 210 -8.80 1.08 -18.21
C SER A 210 -7.87 1.89 -17.28
N ILE A 211 -7.48 1.33 -16.14
CA ILE A 211 -6.56 1.97 -15.19
C ILE A 211 -5.14 1.48 -15.47
N PRO A 212 -4.26 2.29 -16.09
CA PRO A 212 -2.85 1.96 -16.11
C PRO A 212 -2.29 1.99 -14.68
N TRP A 213 -1.40 1.07 -14.33
CA TRP A 213 -0.72 1.10 -13.03
C TRP A 213 0.80 0.99 -13.12
N TYR A 214 1.45 1.58 -12.13
CA TYR A 214 2.89 1.80 -12.08
C TYR A 214 3.51 1.28 -10.78
N ALA A 215 4.79 0.92 -10.79
CA ALA A 215 5.46 0.23 -9.69
C ALA A 215 6.69 0.98 -9.18
N VAL A 216 6.81 1.10 -7.87
CA VAL A 216 8.03 1.51 -7.15
C VAL A 216 8.59 0.28 -6.45
N ILE A 217 9.90 0.06 -6.48
CA ILE A 217 10.52 -1.06 -5.78
C ILE A 217 10.70 -0.75 -4.28
N GLY A 218 10.38 -1.70 -3.42
CA GLY A 218 10.62 -1.63 -1.97
C GLY A 218 11.74 -2.56 -1.50
N ASN A 219 12.12 -2.46 -0.22
CA ASN A 219 13.22 -3.27 0.32
C ASN A 219 12.81 -4.76 0.46
N HIS A 220 11.55 -5.07 0.74
CA HIS A 220 11.05 -6.45 0.77
C HIS A 220 10.97 -7.12 -0.60
N ASP A 221 11.06 -6.35 -1.68
CA ASP A 221 11.11 -6.88 -3.03
C ASP A 221 12.50 -7.41 -3.42
N GLN A 222 13.52 -7.06 -2.63
CA GLN A 222 14.92 -7.40 -2.90
C GLN A 222 15.58 -8.25 -1.82
N PHE A 223 15.19 -8.04 -0.56
CA PHE A 223 15.86 -8.63 0.59
C PHE A 223 14.96 -9.66 1.30
N TRP A 224 15.61 -10.63 1.94
CA TRP A 224 14.94 -11.62 2.78
C TRP A 224 14.31 -10.92 3.99
N MET A 225 12.99 -11.03 4.16
CA MET A 225 12.23 -10.26 5.16
C MET A 225 12.47 -8.74 5.09
N GLY A 226 12.85 -8.20 3.92
CA GLY A 226 13.12 -6.79 3.69
C GLY A 226 14.37 -6.21 4.33
N ILE A 227 15.04 -6.94 5.22
CA ILE A 227 16.21 -6.46 5.97
C ILE A 227 17.37 -7.48 5.98
N GLY A 228 17.16 -8.71 5.53
CA GLY A 228 18.19 -9.72 5.49
C GLY A 228 18.81 -9.83 4.09
N TYR A 229 20.14 -9.84 4.00
CA TYR A 229 20.76 -10.25 2.75
C TYR A 229 20.43 -11.73 2.46
N PRO A 230 19.93 -12.05 1.24
CA PRO A 230 19.63 -13.43 0.85
C PRO A 230 20.92 -14.20 0.54
N THR A 231 21.59 -14.68 1.59
CA THR A 231 22.80 -15.52 1.48
C THR A 231 22.50 -16.83 0.77
N GLU A 232 23.55 -17.54 0.33
CA GLU A 232 23.38 -18.86 -0.30
C GLU A 232 22.62 -19.85 0.59
N LYS A 233 22.86 -19.81 1.91
CA LYS A 233 22.12 -20.65 2.87
C LYS A 233 20.62 -20.33 2.88
N VAL A 234 20.25 -19.05 2.87
CA VAL A 234 18.84 -18.62 2.79
C VAL A 234 18.23 -19.03 1.46
N ARG A 235 18.92 -18.81 0.34
CA ARG A 235 18.48 -19.19 -1.01
C ARG A 235 18.22 -20.69 -1.12
N GLN A 236 19.11 -21.52 -0.58
CA GLN A 236 18.94 -22.98 -0.55
C GLN A 236 17.78 -23.41 0.35
N ALA A 237 17.62 -22.78 1.52
CA ALA A 237 16.53 -23.10 2.43
C ALA A 237 15.18 -22.82 1.79
N LEU A 238 15.00 -21.65 1.16
CA LEU A 238 13.75 -21.22 0.54
C LEU A 238 13.14 -22.23 -0.42
N VAL A 239 13.95 -22.78 -1.34
CA VAL A 239 13.49 -23.77 -2.31
C VAL A 239 13.52 -25.21 -1.81
N GLY A 240 14.25 -25.46 -0.72
CA GLY A 240 14.50 -26.77 -0.16
C GLY A 240 13.41 -27.27 0.78
N SER A 241 13.69 -28.41 1.42
CA SER A 241 12.77 -29.03 2.38
C SER A 241 13.07 -28.67 3.83
N ASN A 242 14.30 -28.28 4.19
CA ASN A 242 14.64 -28.03 5.59
C ASN A 242 14.14 -26.64 6.00
N VAL A 243 13.49 -26.55 7.16
CA VAL A 243 13.19 -25.26 7.80
C VAL A 243 14.52 -24.59 8.15
N LEU A 244 14.65 -23.30 7.82
CA LEU A 244 15.88 -22.54 8.03
C LEU A 244 16.21 -22.50 9.53
N GLU A 245 17.44 -22.84 9.87
CA GLU A 245 18.00 -22.55 11.18
C GLU A 245 18.91 -21.33 11.13
N ILE A 246 18.87 -20.51 12.16
CA ILE A 246 19.67 -19.30 12.29
C ILE A 246 20.24 -19.18 13.71
N ALA A 247 21.17 -18.24 13.91
CA ALA A 247 21.52 -17.78 15.24
C ALA A 247 20.46 -16.79 15.75
N SER A 248 20.03 -16.98 17.00
CA SER A 248 19.10 -16.08 17.69
C SER A 248 19.53 -15.89 19.15
N PRO A 249 20.56 -15.07 19.43
CA PRO A 249 20.99 -14.83 20.80
C PRO A 249 19.89 -14.12 21.62
N PRO A 250 19.79 -14.40 22.94
CA PRO A 250 18.78 -13.80 23.79
C PRO A 250 18.75 -12.27 23.70
N GLY A 251 17.56 -11.69 23.55
CA GLY A 251 17.34 -10.24 23.47
C GLY A 251 17.47 -9.63 22.08
N TYR A 252 18.32 -10.18 21.21
CA TYR A 252 18.56 -9.63 19.87
C TYR A 252 17.77 -10.34 18.76
N GLY A 253 17.39 -11.61 18.97
CA GLY A 253 16.67 -12.37 17.94
C GLY A 253 17.50 -12.49 16.64
N PRO A 254 16.87 -12.41 15.46
CA PRO A 254 17.57 -12.51 14.17
C PRO A 254 18.26 -11.21 13.74
N LEU A 255 18.31 -10.16 14.59
CA LEU A 255 18.86 -8.85 14.24
C LEU A 255 20.37 -8.70 14.49
N VAL A 256 21.06 -9.78 14.85
CA VAL A 256 22.52 -9.74 14.93
C VAL A 256 23.15 -9.88 13.54
N PRO A 257 24.32 -9.28 13.29
CA PRO A 257 25.07 -9.53 12.05
C PRO A 257 25.25 -11.03 11.81
N GLU A 258 25.06 -11.45 10.55
CA GLU A 258 25.22 -12.84 10.10
C GLU A 258 24.30 -13.86 10.80
N ALA A 259 23.19 -13.42 11.40
CA ALA A 259 22.23 -14.31 12.04
C ALA A 259 21.79 -15.47 11.11
N SER A 260 21.51 -15.16 9.84
CA SER A 260 21.11 -16.11 8.80
C SER A 260 22.12 -17.24 8.59
N GLU A 261 23.41 -16.97 8.73
CA GLU A 261 24.49 -17.96 8.60
C GLU A 261 24.67 -18.80 9.86
N GLY A 262 24.24 -18.27 11.01
CA GLY A 262 24.32 -18.94 12.30
C GLY A 262 23.43 -20.18 12.45
N GLN A 263 23.44 -20.80 13.62
CA GLN A 263 22.71 -22.04 13.90
C GLN A 263 22.07 -21.99 15.29
N GLY A 264 21.18 -22.96 15.57
CA GLY A 264 20.68 -23.21 16.92
C GLY A 264 19.20 -22.90 17.12
N THR A 265 18.54 -22.24 16.17
CA THR A 265 17.09 -21.95 16.27
C THR A 265 16.42 -22.05 14.91
N TYR A 266 15.39 -22.89 14.80
CA TYR A 266 14.52 -22.93 13.62
C TYR A 266 13.53 -21.76 13.62
N VAL A 267 13.38 -21.13 12.46
CA VAL A 267 12.58 -19.91 12.26
C VAL A 267 11.06 -20.14 12.23
N GLY A 268 10.64 -21.40 12.04
CA GLY A 268 9.24 -21.80 11.97
C GLY A 268 8.59 -21.58 10.61
N VAL A 269 7.42 -22.19 10.45
CA VAL A 269 6.57 -22.10 9.25
C VAL A 269 5.10 -22.15 9.66
N VAL A 270 4.20 -21.54 8.89
CA VAL A 270 2.76 -21.63 9.14
C VAL A 270 2.24 -23.00 8.69
N ASP A 271 1.48 -23.66 9.56
CA ASP A 271 0.71 -24.87 9.24
C ASP A 271 -0.57 -24.51 8.47
N GLY A 272 -0.50 -24.69 7.16
CA GLY A 272 -1.62 -24.44 6.24
C GLY A 272 -2.87 -25.29 6.49
N THR A 273 -2.82 -26.32 7.35
CA THR A 273 -4.00 -27.14 7.70
C THR A 273 -4.85 -26.52 8.81
N THR A 274 -4.40 -25.44 9.44
CA THR A 274 -5.05 -24.86 10.62
C THR A 274 -5.84 -23.59 10.29
N THR A 275 -6.94 -23.36 10.99
CA THR A 275 -7.84 -22.21 10.75
C THR A 275 -7.17 -20.86 10.96
N TYR A 276 -6.22 -20.76 11.89
CA TYR A 276 -5.55 -19.51 12.26
C TYR A 276 -4.09 -19.42 11.82
N GLY A 277 -3.59 -20.42 11.09
CA GLY A 277 -2.20 -20.46 10.66
C GLY A 277 -1.23 -20.61 11.83
N ASP A 278 -1.39 -21.70 12.59
CA ASP A 278 -0.49 -22.02 13.70
C ASP A 278 0.96 -22.16 13.22
N VAL A 279 1.90 -21.64 13.97
CA VAL A 279 3.32 -21.75 13.60
C VAL A 279 3.90 -23.04 14.17
N ILE A 280 4.49 -23.85 13.31
CA ILE A 280 5.13 -25.14 13.62
C ILE A 280 6.61 -25.12 13.27
N HIS A 281 7.34 -26.16 13.68
CA HIS A 281 8.76 -26.38 13.31
C HIS A 281 9.71 -25.24 13.70
N TRP A 282 9.47 -24.61 14.84
CA TRP A 282 10.27 -23.50 15.35
C TRP A 282 10.99 -23.84 16.66
N GLY A 283 11.95 -22.99 17.04
CA GLY A 283 12.59 -23.03 18.36
C GLY A 283 13.96 -23.70 18.37
N PRO A 284 14.51 -23.97 19.57
CA PRO A 284 15.86 -24.52 19.72
C PRO A 284 16.05 -25.81 18.93
N THR A 285 17.14 -25.91 18.18
CA THR A 285 17.39 -27.09 17.33
C THR A 285 17.55 -28.39 18.13
N ASN A 286 17.97 -28.29 19.39
CA ASN A 286 18.08 -29.42 20.33
C ASN A 286 16.73 -30.07 20.69
N ASP A 287 15.60 -29.39 20.43
CA ASP A 287 14.26 -29.95 20.66
C ASP A 287 13.84 -30.90 19.53
N PHE A 288 14.64 -31.03 18.47
CA PHE A 288 14.37 -31.83 17.30
C PHE A 288 15.41 -32.94 17.13
N ALA A 289 14.95 -34.20 17.03
CA ALA A 289 15.85 -35.34 16.79
C ALA A 289 16.46 -35.33 15.38
N VAL A 290 15.73 -34.76 14.41
CA VAL A 290 16.15 -34.51 13.02
C VAL A 290 15.62 -33.15 12.59
N PRO A 291 16.27 -32.47 11.63
CA PRO A 291 15.75 -31.20 11.12
C PRO A 291 14.30 -31.34 10.63
N PRO A 292 13.39 -30.44 11.06
CA PRO A 292 12.02 -30.44 10.57
C PRO A 292 11.98 -30.03 9.10
N THR A 293 11.02 -30.59 8.37
CA THR A 293 10.95 -30.43 6.92
C THR A 293 9.57 -30.04 6.41
N VAL A 294 9.54 -29.26 5.34
CA VAL A 294 8.37 -28.98 4.50
C VAL A 294 8.59 -29.55 3.09
N ALA A 295 7.55 -29.54 2.25
CA ALA A 295 7.72 -29.84 0.84
C ALA A 295 8.57 -28.76 0.17
N ALA A 296 9.57 -29.19 -0.60
CA ALA A 296 10.39 -28.31 -1.43
C ALA A 296 9.54 -27.69 -2.54
N ASP A 297 9.84 -26.43 -2.89
CA ASP A 297 9.13 -25.71 -3.95
C ASP A 297 10.11 -24.78 -4.68
N PRO A 298 10.43 -25.04 -5.96
CA PRO A 298 11.35 -24.19 -6.71
C PRO A 298 10.79 -22.77 -6.94
N ASN A 299 9.48 -22.53 -6.79
CA ASN A 299 8.91 -21.19 -6.97
C ASN A 299 9.18 -20.24 -5.78
N ARG A 300 9.76 -20.74 -4.68
CA ARG A 300 10.16 -19.93 -3.51
C ARG A 300 11.51 -19.22 -3.67
N HIS A 301 12.16 -19.33 -4.82
CA HIS A 301 13.48 -18.73 -5.02
C HIS A 301 13.42 -17.20 -4.89
N ILE A 302 14.48 -16.61 -4.34
CA ILE A 302 14.66 -15.16 -4.33
C ILE A 302 14.81 -14.66 -5.76
N ILE A 303 14.07 -13.61 -6.11
CA ILE A 303 14.11 -12.99 -7.44
C ILE A 303 15.41 -12.22 -7.63
N THR A 304 15.85 -11.47 -6.61
CA THR A 304 17.08 -10.67 -6.70
C THR A 304 18.31 -11.57 -6.70
N GLU A 305 18.92 -11.80 -7.87
CA GLU A 305 20.19 -12.50 -7.98
C GLU A 305 21.38 -11.57 -7.72
N ASN A 306 21.26 -10.29 -8.08
CA ASN A 306 22.29 -9.27 -7.88
C ASN A 306 21.71 -8.02 -7.19
N VAL A 307 22.08 -7.77 -5.93
CA VAL A 307 21.59 -6.61 -5.17
C VAL A 307 21.95 -5.27 -5.83
N ALA A 308 23.07 -5.18 -6.57
CA ALA A 308 23.45 -3.95 -7.25
C ALA A 308 22.56 -3.61 -8.46
N SER A 309 21.67 -4.51 -8.89
CA SER A 309 20.77 -4.27 -10.02
C SER A 309 19.44 -5.02 -9.89
N PRO A 310 18.29 -4.32 -9.78
CA PRO A 310 16.97 -4.94 -9.60
C PRO A 310 16.38 -5.53 -10.91
N THR A 311 17.21 -5.91 -11.89
CA THR A 311 16.74 -6.30 -13.24
C THR A 311 15.84 -7.53 -13.24
N ASP A 312 16.08 -8.49 -12.35
CA ASP A 312 15.27 -9.71 -12.27
C ASP A 312 13.85 -9.39 -11.77
N PHE A 313 13.76 -8.53 -10.75
CA PHE A 313 12.50 -7.98 -10.25
C PHE A 313 11.76 -7.22 -11.34
N VAL A 314 12.45 -6.29 -12.01
CA VAL A 314 11.90 -5.52 -13.14
C VAL A 314 11.38 -6.44 -14.26
N GLY A 315 12.11 -7.52 -14.57
CA GLY A 315 11.77 -8.48 -15.60
C GLY A 315 10.40 -9.14 -15.41
N GLU A 316 9.97 -9.35 -14.16
CA GLU A 316 8.67 -9.95 -13.87
C GLU A 316 7.48 -9.07 -14.26
N PHE A 317 7.63 -7.74 -14.25
CA PHE A 317 6.57 -6.80 -14.66
C PHE A 317 6.33 -6.79 -16.17
N PHE A 318 7.21 -7.40 -16.98
CA PHE A 318 6.96 -7.63 -18.40
C PHE A 318 6.11 -8.90 -18.66
N LYS A 319 5.93 -9.74 -17.63
CA LYS A 319 5.08 -10.95 -17.67
C LYS A 319 3.71 -10.63 -17.04
N THR A 320 3.01 -9.71 -17.68
CA THR A 320 1.74 -9.12 -17.22
C THR A 320 0.70 -9.10 -18.33
N THR A 321 -0.58 -9.10 -17.97
CA THR A 321 -1.69 -8.84 -18.90
C THR A 321 -2.25 -7.41 -18.78
N SER A 322 -2.02 -6.77 -17.63
CA SER A 322 -2.39 -5.38 -17.37
C SER A 322 -1.45 -4.38 -18.07
N LYS A 323 -1.75 -3.08 -17.97
CA LYS A 323 -1.07 -2.01 -18.70
C LYS A 323 -0.53 -0.91 -17.79
N PRO A 324 0.50 -0.17 -18.24
CA PRO A 324 1.38 -0.50 -19.36
C PRO A 324 2.22 -1.76 -19.06
N VAL A 325 2.65 -2.50 -20.09
CA VAL A 325 3.57 -3.64 -19.88
C VAL A 325 4.88 -3.11 -19.30
N GLY A 326 5.40 -3.75 -18.25
CA GLY A 326 6.55 -3.25 -17.49
C GLY A 326 6.18 -2.27 -16.37
N HIS A 327 4.93 -1.78 -16.32
CA HIS A 327 4.40 -0.93 -15.25
C HIS A 327 5.29 0.28 -14.91
N GLY A 328 5.90 0.87 -15.95
CA GLY A 328 6.80 2.01 -15.85
C GLY A 328 8.27 1.66 -16.01
N PHE A 329 8.67 0.44 -15.61
CA PHE A 329 10.05 0.00 -15.80
C PHE A 329 10.41 -0.14 -17.28
N LEU A 330 11.70 0.05 -17.57
CA LEU A 330 12.27 -0.07 -18.90
C LEU A 330 12.91 -1.45 -19.06
N GLN A 331 12.61 -2.14 -20.17
CA GLN A 331 13.11 -3.50 -20.40
C GLN A 331 14.64 -3.57 -20.53
N ASP A 332 15.25 -2.46 -20.95
CA ASP A 332 16.69 -2.27 -21.09
C ASP A 332 17.31 -1.49 -19.91
N GLY A 333 16.55 -1.27 -18.83
CA GLY A 333 17.07 -0.75 -17.58
C GLY A 333 18.17 -1.65 -17.01
N THR A 334 19.28 -1.08 -16.57
CA THR A 334 20.44 -1.82 -16.04
C THR A 334 21.08 -1.08 -14.86
N GLY A 335 21.92 -1.81 -14.10
CA GLY A 335 22.65 -1.24 -12.97
C GLY A 335 21.72 -0.82 -11.81
N SER A 336 22.18 0.11 -10.98
CA SER A 336 21.42 0.59 -9.82
C SER A 336 20.21 1.45 -10.19
N THR A 337 20.16 1.99 -11.42
CA THR A 337 19.05 2.80 -11.92
C THR A 337 17.98 1.99 -12.65
N ALA A 338 18.06 0.65 -12.70
CA ALA A 338 17.17 -0.17 -13.52
C ALA A 338 15.67 -0.03 -13.14
N ALA A 339 15.40 0.29 -11.86
CA ALA A 339 14.04 0.54 -11.36
C ALA A 339 13.69 2.04 -11.27
N CYS A 340 14.56 2.94 -11.76
CA CYS A 340 14.26 4.37 -11.86
C CYS A 340 13.65 4.71 -13.22
N TYR A 341 12.55 5.47 -13.25
CA TYR A 341 11.92 5.90 -14.48
C TYR A 341 11.06 7.15 -14.29
N THR A 342 10.63 7.77 -15.39
CA THR A 342 9.69 8.88 -15.37
C THR A 342 8.56 8.66 -16.37
N PHE A 343 7.38 9.19 -16.08
CA PHE A 343 6.25 9.18 -17.01
C PHE A 343 5.35 10.40 -16.82
N GLU A 344 4.55 10.68 -17.84
CA GLU A 344 3.59 11.78 -17.86
C GLU A 344 2.18 11.15 -17.91
N PRO A 345 1.38 11.22 -16.83
CA PRO A 345 0.13 10.48 -16.74
C PRO A 345 -0.92 10.98 -17.75
N LEU A 346 -0.87 12.25 -18.14
CA LEU A 346 -1.79 12.88 -19.09
C LEU A 346 -1.03 13.79 -20.04
N ALA A 347 -1.23 13.63 -21.35
CA ALA A 347 -0.49 14.41 -22.37
C ALA A 347 -0.81 15.91 -22.38
N ASN A 348 -1.98 16.32 -21.87
CA ASN A 348 -2.47 17.70 -21.89
C ASN A 348 -2.40 18.40 -20.51
N VAL A 349 -1.86 17.73 -19.50
CA VAL A 349 -1.66 18.29 -18.16
C VAL A 349 -0.16 18.19 -17.86
N PRO A 350 0.55 19.31 -17.64
CA PRO A 350 2.00 19.32 -17.47
C PRO A 350 2.41 18.84 -16.08
N ILE A 351 2.19 17.55 -15.81
CA ILE A 351 2.61 16.84 -14.60
C ILE A 351 3.51 15.68 -15.02
N ARG A 352 4.64 15.52 -14.34
CA ARG A 352 5.57 14.40 -14.49
C ARG A 352 5.69 13.65 -13.17
N MET A 353 5.56 12.33 -13.25
CA MET A 353 5.90 11.41 -12.18
C MET A 353 7.37 11.04 -12.32
N ILE A 354 8.14 11.19 -11.24
CA ILE A 354 9.53 10.74 -11.14
C ILE A 354 9.54 9.59 -10.14
N VAL A 355 9.96 8.40 -10.57
CA VAL A 355 9.99 7.20 -9.72
C VAL A 355 11.44 6.85 -9.43
N LEU A 356 11.81 6.97 -8.16
CA LEU A 356 13.14 6.72 -7.65
C LEU A 356 13.16 5.40 -6.90
N ASP A 357 14.08 4.52 -7.30
CA ASP A 357 14.52 3.41 -6.45
C ASP A 357 15.47 3.97 -5.38
N ASP A 358 15.02 4.03 -4.14
CA ASP A 358 15.80 4.50 -2.99
C ASP A 358 16.14 3.39 -1.99
N THR A 359 16.16 2.13 -2.44
CA THR A 359 16.48 0.99 -1.57
C THR A 359 17.96 0.62 -1.69
N CYS A 360 18.48 -0.14 -0.72
CA CYS A 360 19.89 -0.53 -0.66
C CYS A 360 20.35 -1.26 -1.95
N LYS A 361 21.54 -0.91 -2.45
CA LYS A 361 22.19 -1.55 -3.62
C LYS A 361 23.60 -2.07 -3.30
N ALA A 362 23.88 -2.27 -2.02
CA ALA A 362 25.16 -2.76 -1.52
C ALA A 362 24.98 -4.08 -0.75
N ASP A 363 25.97 -4.94 -0.87
CA ASP A 363 26.13 -6.15 -0.06
C ASP A 363 27.41 -5.98 0.76
N GLU A 364 27.24 -5.68 2.04
CA GLU A 364 28.34 -5.38 2.96
C GLU A 364 28.33 -6.42 4.10
N PRO A 365 29.19 -7.45 4.02
CA PRO A 365 29.27 -8.49 5.05
C PRO A 365 29.51 -7.91 6.45
N GLY A 366 28.89 -8.53 7.46
CA GLY A 366 29.01 -8.12 8.86
C GLY A 366 28.19 -6.89 9.27
N GLN A 367 27.40 -6.30 8.38
CA GLN A 367 26.43 -5.28 8.74
C GLN A 367 25.24 -5.85 9.52
N SER A 368 24.60 -5.00 10.33
CA SER A 368 23.29 -5.29 10.93
C SER A 368 22.24 -5.48 9.83
N PRO A 369 21.25 -6.39 9.98
CA PRO A 369 20.16 -6.53 9.00
C PRO A 369 19.46 -5.21 8.65
N THR A 370 19.28 -4.31 9.63
CA THR A 370 18.66 -2.99 9.40
C THR A 370 19.41 -2.12 8.39
N PHE A 371 20.66 -2.42 8.03
CA PHE A 371 21.39 -1.79 6.93
C PHE A 371 20.67 -1.95 5.59
N TYR A 372 20.15 -3.14 5.29
CA TYR A 372 19.55 -3.47 4.00
C TYR A 372 18.14 -2.90 3.82
N GLY A 373 17.42 -2.71 4.94
CA GLY A 373 16.11 -2.09 4.94
C GLY A 373 16.12 -0.56 4.97
N ALA A 374 17.29 0.08 5.07
CA ALA A 374 17.39 1.53 5.15
C ALA A 374 17.41 2.19 3.77
N GLY A 375 16.95 3.44 3.72
CA GLY A 375 17.01 4.30 2.55
C GLY A 375 18.43 4.50 2.02
N TRP A 376 18.56 4.55 0.70
CA TRP A 376 19.82 4.56 -0.01
C TRP A 376 19.72 5.26 -1.37
N VAL A 377 20.61 6.22 -1.61
CA VAL A 377 20.82 6.78 -2.95
C VAL A 377 22.31 6.84 -3.23
N ASP A 378 22.76 6.10 -4.24
CA ASP A 378 24.15 6.16 -4.74
C ASP A 378 24.34 7.30 -5.75
N ASP A 379 25.59 7.56 -6.15
CA ASP A 379 25.94 8.64 -7.06
C ASP A 379 25.20 8.55 -8.41
N ALA A 380 24.99 7.33 -8.94
CA ALA A 380 24.33 7.13 -10.23
C ALA A 380 22.85 7.50 -10.14
N ARG A 381 22.16 7.04 -9.08
CA ARG A 381 20.75 7.37 -8.83
C ARG A 381 20.55 8.84 -8.45
N TYR A 382 21.47 9.43 -7.68
CA TYR A 382 21.42 10.86 -7.37
C TYR A 382 21.60 11.72 -8.64
N ALA A 383 22.55 11.37 -9.50
CA ALA A 383 22.75 12.03 -10.79
C ALA A 383 21.53 11.86 -11.70
N TRP A 384 20.95 10.66 -11.75
CA TRP A 384 19.72 10.40 -12.49
C TRP A 384 18.56 11.27 -11.99
N LEU A 385 18.32 11.29 -10.68
CA LEU A 385 17.23 12.06 -10.06
C LEU A 385 17.38 13.56 -10.34
N THR A 386 18.57 14.11 -10.11
CA THR A 386 18.82 15.54 -10.33
C THR A 386 18.69 15.95 -11.80
N ASN A 387 19.04 15.07 -12.73
CA ASN A 387 18.79 15.28 -14.16
C ASN A 387 17.29 15.31 -14.48
N GLU A 388 16.50 14.38 -13.95
CA GLU A 388 15.04 14.35 -14.19
C GLU A 388 14.31 15.53 -13.52
N LEU A 389 14.73 15.93 -12.32
CA LEU A 389 14.22 17.13 -11.64
C LEU A 389 14.55 18.40 -12.45
N GLN A 390 15.79 18.51 -12.94
CA GLN A 390 16.19 19.63 -13.78
C GLN A 390 15.43 19.65 -15.10
N ARG A 391 15.24 18.48 -15.72
CA ARG A 391 14.46 18.34 -16.94
C ARG A 391 13.00 18.73 -16.72
N GLY A 392 12.36 18.27 -15.64
CA GLY A 392 11.00 18.67 -15.30
C GLY A 392 10.86 20.18 -15.06
N GLN A 393 11.84 20.80 -14.40
CA GLN A 393 11.89 22.25 -14.24
C GLN A 393 12.05 23.00 -15.58
N SER A 394 12.93 22.52 -16.46
CA SER A 394 13.18 23.11 -17.79
C SER A 394 12.01 22.94 -18.75
N ASP A 395 11.28 21.84 -18.65
CA ASP A 395 10.09 21.53 -19.45
C ASP A 395 8.82 22.24 -18.92
N GLU A 396 8.93 22.95 -17.78
CA GLU A 396 7.82 23.55 -17.03
C GLU A 396 6.74 22.54 -16.64
N MET A 397 7.17 21.40 -16.10
CA MET A 397 6.29 20.36 -15.57
C MET A 397 6.20 20.49 -14.06
N LEU A 398 5.00 20.36 -13.50
CA LEU A 398 4.83 19.99 -12.10
C LEU A 398 5.40 18.59 -11.88
N MET A 399 6.06 18.36 -10.76
CA MET A 399 6.71 17.09 -10.47
C MET A 399 6.14 16.44 -9.21
N ILE A 400 5.93 15.13 -9.27
CA ILE A 400 5.62 14.28 -8.12
C ILE A 400 6.71 13.22 -8.06
N LEU A 401 7.45 13.18 -6.95
CA LEU A 401 8.47 12.17 -6.70
C LEU A 401 7.83 10.99 -5.96
N ALA A 402 7.99 9.79 -6.48
CA ALA A 402 7.60 8.55 -5.82
C ALA A 402 8.85 7.75 -5.45
N ALA A 403 8.91 7.31 -4.21
CA ALA A 403 9.97 6.46 -3.66
C ALA A 403 9.33 5.49 -2.67
N HIS A 404 10.04 4.45 -2.25
CA HIS A 404 9.49 3.56 -1.23
C HIS A 404 9.74 4.13 0.17
N ILE A 405 10.98 4.56 0.43
CA ILE A 405 11.43 4.96 1.77
C ILE A 405 11.24 6.48 1.94
N PRO A 406 10.51 6.95 2.97
CA PRO A 406 10.29 8.37 3.20
C PRO A 406 11.62 9.08 3.59
N VAL A 407 11.70 10.39 3.33
CA VAL A 407 12.96 11.16 3.46
C VAL A 407 12.81 12.23 4.54
N CYS A 408 13.40 11.99 5.73
CA CYS A 408 13.24 12.86 6.91
C CYS A 408 11.77 13.18 7.28
N PRO A 409 10.84 12.20 7.28
CA PRO A 409 9.44 12.47 7.61
C PRO A 409 9.26 12.81 9.10
N GLN A 410 8.11 13.41 9.42
CA GLN A 410 7.65 13.59 10.79
C GLN A 410 7.39 12.24 11.48
N GLU A 411 7.61 12.20 12.80
CA GLU A 411 7.46 11.00 13.61
C GLU A 411 6.06 10.40 13.54
N SER A 412 5.03 11.25 13.63
CA SER A 412 3.63 10.84 13.51
C SER A 412 2.74 12.05 13.21
N LEU A 413 1.44 11.82 13.04
CA LEU A 413 0.44 12.86 12.87
C LEU A 413 0.44 13.92 13.98
N THR A 414 0.76 13.54 15.21
CA THR A 414 0.71 14.42 16.39
C THR A 414 2.08 14.87 16.86
N VAL A 415 3.16 14.23 16.39
CA VAL A 415 4.53 14.54 16.79
C VAL A 415 5.30 15.02 15.56
N THR A 416 5.24 16.34 15.36
CA THR A 416 5.71 17.00 14.13
C THR A 416 7.13 17.59 14.24
N ASN A 417 7.66 17.72 15.46
CA ASN A 417 8.95 18.36 15.75
C ASN A 417 10.13 17.38 15.85
N LYS A 418 9.86 16.09 15.70
CA LYS A 418 10.87 15.04 15.65
C LYS A 418 10.80 14.44 14.26
N THR A 419 11.91 14.50 13.53
CA THR A 419 12.08 13.52 12.45
C THR A 419 12.06 12.15 13.11
N VAL A 420 11.46 11.16 12.45
CA VAL A 420 11.63 9.76 12.85
C VAL A 420 13.15 9.49 13.00
N GLY A 421 13.53 8.45 13.74
CA GLY A 421 14.89 7.91 13.60
C GLY A 421 15.31 7.82 12.12
N ARG A 422 16.60 7.88 11.84
CA ARG A 422 17.17 7.93 10.47
C ARG A 422 16.47 6.89 9.57
N GLN A 423 15.86 7.35 8.47
CA GLN A 423 15.27 6.45 7.49
C GLN A 423 16.34 5.88 6.57
N PHE A 424 17.38 6.68 6.33
CA PHE A 424 18.50 6.31 5.48
C PHE A 424 19.69 5.83 6.31
N TYR A 425 20.50 4.95 5.72
CA TYR A 425 21.71 4.48 6.38
C TYR A 425 22.69 5.63 6.65
N ASP A 426 22.92 6.48 5.64
CA ASP A 426 23.70 7.70 5.76
C ASP A 426 22.78 8.92 5.95
N PRO A 427 22.71 9.51 7.16
CA PRO A 427 21.87 10.68 7.41
C PRO A 427 22.31 11.93 6.65
N VAL A 428 23.58 12.00 6.22
CA VAL A 428 24.07 13.11 5.40
C VAL A 428 23.50 13.02 4.00
N VAL A 429 23.40 11.81 3.43
CA VAL A 429 22.74 11.57 2.14
C VAL A 429 21.26 11.98 2.22
N GLU A 430 20.56 11.57 3.28
CA GLU A 430 19.16 11.93 3.52
C GLU A 430 18.95 13.45 3.57
N THR A 431 19.75 14.14 4.37
CA THR A 431 19.66 15.60 4.53
C THR A 431 20.00 16.33 3.22
N ASN A 432 21.01 15.84 2.48
CA ASN A 432 21.39 16.41 1.19
C ASN A 432 20.32 16.19 0.11
N LEU A 433 19.57 15.09 0.19
CA LEU A 433 18.44 14.83 -0.69
C LEU A 433 17.33 15.85 -0.44
N VAL A 434 16.94 16.10 0.81
CA VAL A 434 15.97 17.16 1.15
C VAL A 434 16.44 18.54 0.65
N ALA A 435 17.69 18.90 0.92
CA ALA A 435 18.27 20.15 0.44
C ALA A 435 18.27 20.25 -1.10
N THR A 436 18.38 19.12 -1.78
CA THR A 436 18.30 19.03 -3.24
C THR A 436 16.89 19.28 -3.75
N LEU A 437 15.89 18.66 -3.14
CA LEU A 437 14.49 18.78 -3.54
C LEU A 437 13.99 20.24 -3.41
N HIS A 438 14.44 20.97 -2.39
CA HIS A 438 14.16 22.40 -2.22
C HIS A 438 14.67 23.31 -3.36
N ARG A 439 15.50 22.82 -4.28
CA ARG A 439 15.97 23.63 -5.43
C ARG A 439 14.98 23.67 -6.59
N TYR A 440 13.90 22.90 -6.53
CA TYR A 440 12.99 22.69 -7.65
C TYR A 440 11.58 23.20 -7.31
N PRO A 441 11.24 24.46 -7.66
CA PRO A 441 9.96 25.08 -7.29
C PRO A 441 8.73 24.38 -7.91
N ASN A 442 8.92 23.62 -8.98
CA ASN A 442 7.85 22.84 -9.59
C ASN A 442 7.60 21.47 -8.93
N LEU A 443 8.42 21.05 -7.94
CA LEU A 443 8.15 19.85 -7.16
C LEU A 443 6.93 20.10 -6.26
N LEU A 444 5.87 19.31 -6.42
CA LEU A 444 4.68 19.39 -5.59
C LEU A 444 4.85 18.61 -4.29
N MET A 445 5.21 17.33 -4.44
CA MET A 445 5.26 16.39 -3.34
C MET A 445 6.16 15.19 -3.61
N LEU A 446 6.61 14.57 -2.52
CA LEU A 446 7.12 13.21 -2.42
C LEU A 446 6.00 12.30 -1.90
N ILE A 447 5.83 11.11 -2.49
CA ILE A 447 4.92 10.08 -1.99
C ILE A 447 5.68 8.78 -1.71
N ALA A 448 5.44 8.19 -0.53
CA ALA A 448 6.21 7.06 0.01
C ALA A 448 5.35 6.02 0.74
N GLY A 449 5.95 4.88 1.06
CA GLY A 449 5.38 3.77 1.85
C GLY A 449 6.25 3.46 3.08
N HIS A 450 6.65 2.20 3.23
CA HIS A 450 7.70 1.67 4.12
C HIS A 450 7.38 1.66 5.63
N ARG A 451 6.87 2.77 6.17
CA ARG A 451 6.63 2.92 7.61
C ARG A 451 5.27 2.41 8.08
N HIS A 452 4.37 2.08 7.15
CA HIS A 452 3.01 1.61 7.41
C HIS A 452 2.13 2.62 8.17
N VAL A 453 2.34 3.92 7.95
CA VAL A 453 1.60 5.00 8.64
C VAL A 453 0.98 5.99 7.66
N ASN A 454 -0.08 6.68 8.12
CA ASN A 454 -0.67 7.82 7.43
C ASN A 454 -0.06 9.11 7.97
N VAL A 455 1.02 9.60 7.37
CA VAL A 455 1.70 10.83 7.83
C VAL A 455 1.90 11.79 6.66
N VAL A 456 1.67 13.08 6.94
CA VAL A 456 1.92 14.18 6.00
C VAL A 456 2.92 15.14 6.62
N THR A 457 4.07 15.28 5.95
CA THR A 457 5.17 16.13 6.37
C THR A 457 5.28 17.36 5.45
N PRO A 458 5.05 18.59 5.94
CA PRO A 458 5.45 19.78 5.21
C PRO A 458 6.97 19.95 5.23
N PHE A 459 7.55 20.28 4.08
CA PHE A 459 8.89 20.83 3.94
C PHE A 459 8.80 22.30 3.48
N PRO A 460 8.69 23.27 4.42
CA PRO A 460 8.72 24.69 4.07
C PRO A 460 10.03 25.06 3.36
N SER A 461 9.96 26.02 2.43
CA SER A 461 11.17 26.52 1.77
C SER A 461 12.18 27.06 2.81
N PRO A 462 13.47 26.70 2.70
CA PRO A 462 14.51 27.30 3.54
C PRO A 462 14.77 28.77 3.20
N ASP A 463 14.27 29.25 2.04
CA ASP A 463 14.32 30.65 1.63
C ASP A 463 12.90 31.25 1.61
N PRO A 464 12.54 32.11 2.58
CA PRO A 464 11.23 32.77 2.62
C PRO A 464 10.92 33.66 1.41
N ALA A 465 11.92 34.06 0.62
CA ALA A 465 11.70 34.82 -0.62
C ALA A 465 11.25 33.91 -1.79
N HIS A 466 11.40 32.60 -1.64
CA HIS A 466 11.02 31.57 -2.60
C HIS A 466 10.13 30.51 -1.96
N PRO A 467 8.92 30.88 -1.47
CA PRO A 467 7.99 29.94 -0.82
C PRO A 467 7.59 28.77 -1.74
N GLU A 468 7.62 28.96 -3.06
CA GLU A 468 7.35 27.93 -4.06
C GLU A 468 8.32 26.72 -4.00
N CYS A 469 9.48 26.87 -3.35
CA CYS A 469 10.49 25.83 -3.16
C CYS A 469 10.20 24.89 -1.96
N GLY A 470 9.10 25.12 -1.23
CA GLY A 470 8.60 24.12 -0.29
C GLY A 470 7.91 22.96 -1.01
N PHE A 471 7.80 21.79 -0.39
CA PHE A 471 7.06 20.64 -0.94
C PHE A 471 6.41 19.82 0.18
N TRP A 472 5.46 18.97 -0.18
CA TRP A 472 4.83 18.03 0.75
C TRP A 472 5.49 16.65 0.66
N GLU A 473 5.58 15.92 1.75
CA GLU A 473 5.80 14.48 1.73
C GLU A 473 4.59 13.79 2.34
N VAL A 474 4.09 12.75 1.67
CA VAL A 474 2.87 12.05 2.08
C VAL A 474 3.08 10.54 2.01
N GLU A 475 2.91 9.90 3.16
CA GLU A 475 3.04 8.45 3.30
C GLU A 475 1.68 7.77 3.03
N THR A 476 1.71 6.71 2.23
CA THR A 476 0.57 5.82 1.97
C THR A 476 0.58 4.71 3.02
N PRO A 477 -0.57 4.41 3.64
CA PRO A 477 -0.65 3.37 4.65
C PRO A 477 -0.44 2.00 4.03
N SER A 478 -0.05 1.03 4.86
CA SER A 478 0.12 -0.35 4.42
C SER A 478 -1.23 -1.04 4.19
N LEU A 479 -1.25 -1.96 3.23
CA LEU A 479 -2.33 -2.95 3.11
C LEU A 479 -2.13 -4.19 3.99
N ARG A 480 -1.00 -4.30 4.69
CA ARG A 480 -0.72 -5.39 5.65
C ARG A 480 -1.24 -5.07 7.04
N ASP A 481 -0.85 -3.93 7.59
CA ASP A 481 -1.12 -3.57 8.97
C ASP A 481 -2.36 -2.70 9.12
N PHE A 482 -3.05 -2.90 10.24
CA PHE A 482 -4.24 -2.12 10.58
C PHE A 482 -3.94 -0.62 10.55
N PRO A 483 -4.80 0.22 9.94
CA PRO A 483 -6.19 -0.06 9.55
C PRO A 483 -6.39 -0.79 8.20
N ILE A 484 -5.33 -1.15 7.48
CA ILE A 484 -5.39 -1.74 6.13
C ILE A 484 -6.09 -0.78 5.18
N GLN A 485 -5.36 0.21 4.68
CA GLN A 485 -5.91 1.27 3.87
C GLN A 485 -5.05 1.48 2.63
N PHE A 486 -5.65 2.09 1.61
CA PHE A 486 -4.93 2.69 0.50
C PHE A 486 -5.32 4.17 0.38
N ARG A 487 -4.60 4.93 -0.44
CA ARG A 487 -4.84 6.37 -0.58
C ARG A 487 -5.34 6.71 -1.97
N SER A 488 -6.36 7.56 -2.04
CA SER A 488 -6.83 8.21 -3.25
C SER A 488 -6.40 9.67 -3.27
N TRP A 489 -6.15 10.18 -4.47
CA TRP A 489 -5.56 11.48 -4.71
C TRP A 489 -6.37 12.26 -5.73
N GLU A 490 -6.52 13.55 -5.48
CA GLU A 490 -7.04 14.50 -6.46
C GLU A 490 -6.23 15.80 -6.39
N ILE A 491 -5.74 16.25 -7.53
CA ILE A 491 -4.98 17.49 -7.66
C ILE A 491 -5.85 18.51 -8.39
N PHE A 492 -6.05 19.68 -7.79
CA PHE A 492 -6.86 20.76 -8.33
C PHE A 492 -6.05 22.02 -8.57
N LEU A 493 -6.38 22.73 -9.64
CA LEU A 493 -6.04 24.13 -9.82
C LEU A 493 -7.11 24.99 -9.16
N ASN A 494 -6.70 25.94 -8.33
CA ASN A 494 -7.58 26.82 -7.58
C ASN A 494 -7.87 28.13 -8.33
N SER A 495 -8.86 28.89 -7.86
CA SER A 495 -9.28 30.17 -8.45
C SER A 495 -8.21 31.26 -8.42
N ASP A 496 -7.22 31.12 -7.55
CA ASP A 496 -6.03 31.97 -7.44
C ASP A 496 -4.81 31.36 -8.16
N THR A 497 -5.00 30.28 -8.91
CA THR A 497 -3.99 29.52 -9.67
C THR A 497 -2.96 28.74 -8.84
N ASN A 498 -3.14 28.63 -7.52
CA ASN A 498 -2.37 27.70 -6.69
C ASN A 498 -2.93 26.28 -6.76
N ILE A 499 -2.24 25.32 -6.15
CA ILE A 499 -2.62 23.90 -6.18
C ILE A 499 -3.19 23.45 -4.86
N SER A 500 -4.28 22.66 -4.94
CA SER A 500 -4.78 21.83 -3.87
C SER A 500 -4.52 20.36 -4.17
N ILE A 501 -3.92 19.65 -3.23
CA ILE A 501 -3.70 18.20 -3.26
C ILE A 501 -4.62 17.60 -2.20
N VAL A 502 -5.69 16.96 -2.64
CA VAL A 502 -6.65 16.28 -1.77
C VAL A 502 -6.21 14.84 -1.63
N THR A 503 -5.93 14.46 -0.39
CA THR A 503 -5.55 13.11 -0.02
C THR A 503 -6.67 12.49 0.81
N THR A 504 -7.06 11.27 0.46
CA THR A 504 -8.16 10.56 1.14
C THR A 504 -7.83 9.09 1.26
N ASP A 505 -7.75 8.59 2.49
CA ASP A 505 -7.61 7.17 2.76
C ASP A 505 -8.91 6.42 2.42
N VAL A 506 -8.77 5.14 2.14
CA VAL A 506 -9.87 4.26 1.76
C VAL A 506 -9.69 2.92 2.43
N ASP A 507 -10.68 2.53 3.22
CA ASP A 507 -10.81 1.18 3.76
C ASP A 507 -11.27 0.22 2.63
N PRO A 508 -10.55 -0.88 2.34
CA PRO A 508 -11.03 -1.93 1.44
C PRO A 508 -12.36 -2.50 1.94
N THR A 509 -13.31 -2.70 1.02
CA THR A 509 -14.64 -3.24 1.36
C THR A 509 -14.56 -4.75 1.55
N THR A 510 -14.30 -5.19 2.78
CA THR A 510 -14.20 -6.61 3.13
C THR A 510 -15.55 -7.21 3.56
N GLN A 511 -15.72 -8.52 3.32
CA GLN A 511 -16.79 -9.30 3.95
C GLN A 511 -16.28 -9.83 5.30
N PRO A 512 -16.99 -9.65 6.43
CA PRO A 512 -16.47 -9.99 7.76
C PRO A 512 -15.88 -11.41 7.89
N ASP A 513 -16.55 -12.41 7.32
CA ASP A 513 -16.13 -13.82 7.41
C ASP A 513 -15.17 -14.27 6.31
N SER A 514 -14.83 -13.39 5.36
CA SER A 514 -13.83 -13.69 4.32
C SER A 514 -12.41 -13.67 4.91
N PRO A 515 -11.42 -14.32 4.27
CA PRO A 515 -10.03 -14.22 4.67
C PRO A 515 -9.55 -12.78 4.87
N ALA A 516 -9.93 -11.87 3.97
CA ALA A 516 -9.60 -10.45 4.06
C ALA A 516 -10.25 -9.75 5.27
N GLY A 517 -11.55 -9.99 5.54
CA GLY A 517 -12.24 -9.40 6.69
C GLY A 517 -11.73 -9.90 8.04
N LYS A 518 -11.38 -11.20 8.11
CA LYS A 518 -10.67 -11.76 9.26
C LYS A 518 -9.29 -11.12 9.43
N ALA A 519 -8.54 -10.92 8.36
CA ALA A 519 -7.21 -10.32 8.43
C ALA A 519 -7.23 -8.87 8.95
N VAL A 520 -8.20 -8.04 8.58
CA VAL A 520 -8.39 -6.71 9.19
C VAL A 520 -8.54 -6.81 10.71
N SER A 521 -9.39 -7.73 11.16
CA SER A 521 -9.72 -7.90 12.58
C SER A 521 -8.53 -8.49 13.36
N LEU A 522 -7.87 -9.51 12.80
CA LEU A 522 -6.72 -10.15 13.42
C LEU A 522 -5.46 -9.28 13.39
N GLY A 523 -5.31 -8.41 12.38
CA GLY A 523 -4.26 -7.40 12.32
C GLY A 523 -4.39 -6.36 13.44
N LEU A 524 -5.61 -5.88 13.72
CA LEU A 524 -5.89 -5.06 14.91
C LEU A 524 -5.53 -5.79 16.20
N GLY A 525 -5.98 -7.05 16.30
CA GLY A 525 -5.68 -7.90 17.45
C GLY A 525 -4.17 -8.03 17.68
N ALA A 526 -3.39 -8.23 16.61
CA ALA A 526 -1.93 -8.32 16.69
C ALA A 526 -1.31 -7.03 17.25
N LEU A 527 -1.66 -5.85 16.71
CA LEU A 527 -1.16 -4.58 17.22
C LEU A 527 -1.43 -4.39 18.72
N ARG A 528 -2.61 -4.81 19.19
CA ARG A 528 -3.00 -4.72 20.61
C ARG A 528 -2.28 -5.74 21.49
N VAL A 529 -2.15 -6.98 21.04
CA VAL A 529 -1.47 -8.05 21.78
C VAL A 529 0.01 -7.76 21.96
N TYR A 530 0.66 -7.14 20.97
CA TYR A 530 2.03 -6.68 21.08
C TYR A 530 2.20 -5.34 21.80
N SER A 531 1.09 -4.68 22.19
CA SER A 531 1.09 -3.32 22.74
C SER A 531 1.73 -2.27 21.82
N SER A 532 1.64 -2.47 20.50
CA SER A 532 2.00 -1.47 19.48
C SER A 532 0.99 -0.33 19.46
N ILE A 533 -0.26 -0.58 19.87
CA ILE A 533 -1.27 0.44 20.18
C ILE A 533 -1.90 0.15 21.53
N GLU A 534 -2.39 1.19 22.20
CA GLU A 534 -3.11 1.06 23.47
C GLU A 534 -4.46 0.33 23.29
N LEU A 535 -4.88 -0.46 24.26
CA LEU A 535 -6.18 -1.16 24.24
C LEU A 535 -7.37 -0.19 24.29
N THR A 536 -7.14 1.02 24.80
CA THR A 536 -8.10 2.13 24.83
C THR A 536 -8.05 3.01 23.59
N ASN A 537 -7.14 2.74 22.65
CA ASN A 537 -7.09 3.46 21.38
C ASN A 537 -8.36 3.16 20.56
N THR A 538 -9.04 4.22 20.14
CA THR A 538 -10.23 4.23 19.27
C THR A 538 -10.04 5.13 18.05
N ALA A 539 -8.79 5.45 17.70
CA ALA A 539 -8.47 6.28 16.54
C ALA A 539 -8.62 5.47 15.24
N SER A 540 -9.07 6.12 14.17
CA SER A 540 -9.14 5.49 12.84
C SER A 540 -7.77 5.28 12.21
N HIS A 541 -6.77 6.04 12.67
CA HIS A 541 -5.45 6.16 12.05
C HIS A 541 -5.47 6.64 10.58
N ALA A 542 -6.63 7.00 10.03
CA ALA A 542 -6.76 7.65 8.74
C ALA A 542 -6.37 9.14 8.85
N TYR A 543 -5.78 9.69 7.79
CA TYR A 543 -5.45 11.11 7.69
C TYR A 543 -5.84 11.69 6.33
N ASN A 544 -6.90 12.50 6.35
CA ASN A 544 -7.60 13.03 5.21
C ASN A 544 -7.47 14.55 5.14
N ALA A 545 -6.49 15.05 4.41
CA ALA A 545 -6.21 16.49 4.32
C ALA A 545 -6.26 17.03 2.88
N GLU A 546 -6.57 18.33 2.75
CA GLU A 546 -6.26 19.14 1.58
C GLU A 546 -4.96 19.89 1.81
N LEU A 547 -3.94 19.63 1.00
CA LEU A 547 -2.62 20.22 1.10
C LEU A 547 -2.47 21.30 0.04
N VAL A 548 -2.14 22.52 0.46
CA VAL A 548 -2.04 23.66 -0.48
C VAL A 548 -0.58 23.96 -0.77
N LYS A 549 -0.29 24.27 -2.04
CA LYS A 549 1.04 24.67 -2.47
C LYS A 549 1.00 25.89 -3.40
N GLN A 550 1.88 26.84 -3.12
CA GLN A 550 2.14 27.97 -4.00
C GLN A 550 2.96 27.55 -5.24
N LEU A 551 2.55 28.04 -6.40
CA LEU A 551 3.25 27.84 -7.66
C LEU A 551 4.01 29.10 -8.12
N THR A 552 5.00 28.91 -8.99
CA THR A 552 5.64 30.02 -9.69
C THR A 552 4.66 30.66 -10.69
N PRO A 553 4.79 31.97 -11.00
CA PRO A 553 3.97 32.61 -12.03
C PRO A 553 4.05 31.92 -13.40
N ALA A 554 5.21 31.37 -13.77
CA ALA A 554 5.39 30.63 -15.01
C ALA A 554 4.55 29.34 -15.02
N MET A 555 4.57 28.57 -13.93
CA MET A 555 3.78 27.36 -13.79
C MET A 555 2.28 27.64 -13.73
N GLN A 556 1.87 28.72 -13.04
CA GLN A 556 0.48 29.19 -13.02
C GLN A 556 -0.03 29.49 -14.44
N ALA A 557 0.77 30.21 -15.24
CA ALA A 557 0.44 30.52 -16.63
C ALA A 557 0.37 29.26 -17.50
N LYS A 558 1.29 28.30 -17.28
CA LYS A 558 1.36 27.04 -18.01
C LYS A 558 0.15 26.12 -17.75
N LEU A 559 -0.41 26.16 -16.55
CA LEU A 559 -1.61 25.39 -16.17
C LEU A 559 -2.93 26.06 -16.54
N ALA A 560 -2.90 27.31 -17.03
CA ALA A 560 -4.11 28.03 -17.38
C ALA A 560 -4.88 27.28 -18.48
N GLY A 561 -6.09 26.82 -18.15
CA GLY A 561 -6.95 26.05 -19.08
C GLY A 561 -6.68 24.54 -19.10
N CYS A 562 -5.81 24.02 -18.24
CA CYS A 562 -5.64 22.57 -18.04
C CYS A 562 -6.70 21.98 -17.09
N GLY A 563 -6.88 20.66 -17.20
CA GLY A 563 -7.75 19.86 -16.34
C GLY A 563 -9.21 19.83 -16.77
N GLU A 564 -10.03 19.24 -15.91
CA GLU A 564 -11.46 18.99 -16.16
C GLU A 564 -12.32 19.71 -15.13
N THR A 565 -13.40 20.35 -15.59
CA THR A 565 -14.42 20.97 -14.72
C THR A 565 -15.52 19.97 -14.31
N GLN A 566 -15.75 18.93 -15.11
CA GLN A 566 -16.73 17.87 -14.84
C GLN A 566 -16.04 16.51 -14.87
N TRP A 567 -15.64 16.05 -13.68
CA TRP A 567 -14.83 14.84 -13.52
C TRP A 567 -15.54 13.72 -12.76
N ARG A 568 -16.66 14.03 -12.08
CA ARG A 568 -17.54 13.00 -11.48
C ARG A 568 -18.48 12.47 -12.55
N ARG A 569 -18.67 11.14 -12.58
CA ARG A 569 -19.68 10.50 -13.43
C ARG A 569 -21.07 10.50 -12.81
N VAL A 570 -21.16 10.85 -11.53
CA VAL A 570 -22.38 10.82 -10.73
C VAL A 570 -22.39 12.01 -9.77
N SER A 571 -23.52 12.72 -9.65
CA SER A 571 -23.83 13.58 -8.50
C SER A 571 -24.76 12.82 -7.57
N VAL A 572 -24.64 13.07 -6.28
CA VAL A 572 -25.68 12.67 -5.33
C VAL A 572 -26.02 13.88 -4.50
N ASP A 573 -27.29 14.27 -4.55
CA ASP A 573 -27.82 15.47 -3.94
C ASP A 573 -28.86 15.12 -2.88
N SER A 574 -29.13 16.02 -1.93
CA SER A 574 -30.22 15.85 -0.97
C SER A 574 -31.53 16.34 -1.58
N GLY A 575 -32.36 15.43 -2.07
CA GLY A 575 -33.71 15.71 -2.53
C GLY A 575 -34.72 15.76 -1.38
N THR A 576 -35.93 16.23 -1.68
CA THR A 576 -37.04 16.32 -0.70
C THR A 576 -37.46 14.96 -0.12
N ASP A 577 -37.15 13.86 -0.82
CA ASP A 577 -37.57 12.50 -0.48
C ASP A 577 -36.38 11.56 -0.13
N GLY A 578 -35.16 12.09 -0.04
CA GLY A 578 -33.92 11.32 0.19
C GLY A 578 -32.77 11.68 -0.76
N PRO A 579 -31.66 10.93 -0.74
CA PRO A 579 -30.54 11.17 -1.65
C PRO A 579 -30.94 10.90 -3.11
N GLU A 580 -30.77 11.88 -4.00
CA GLU A 580 -31.01 11.78 -5.44
C GLU A 580 -29.67 11.56 -6.17
N VAL A 581 -29.52 10.44 -6.87
CA VAL A 581 -28.32 10.11 -7.66
C VAL A 581 -28.55 10.51 -9.12
N SER A 582 -27.76 11.44 -9.67
CA SER A 582 -27.80 11.81 -11.08
C SER A 582 -26.53 11.39 -11.79
N PHE A 583 -26.64 10.79 -12.98
CA PHE A 583 -25.47 10.54 -13.81
C PHE A 583 -25.04 11.84 -14.51
N LEU A 584 -23.76 12.17 -14.34
CA LEU A 584 -23.11 13.32 -14.91
C LEU A 584 -22.35 12.87 -16.16
N GLY A 585 -22.93 13.11 -17.34
CA GLY A 585 -22.31 12.77 -18.63
C GLY A 585 -22.81 11.45 -19.25
N ARG A 586 -22.19 11.05 -20.37
CA ARG A 586 -22.57 9.85 -21.14
C ARG A 586 -21.97 8.62 -20.46
N LEU A 587 -22.82 7.73 -19.94
CA LEU A 587 -22.41 6.38 -19.56
C LEU A 587 -22.17 5.56 -20.84
N GLU A 588 -20.92 5.28 -21.17
CA GLU A 588 -20.62 4.33 -22.25
C GLU A 588 -20.90 2.90 -21.76
N SER A 589 -21.79 2.21 -22.45
CA SER A 589 -22.01 0.78 -22.28
C SER A 589 -20.79 0.04 -22.84
N THR A 590 -19.80 -0.23 -22.00
CA THR A 590 -18.67 -1.07 -22.39
C THR A 590 -18.53 -2.23 -21.41
N ASP A 591 -19.09 -3.36 -21.81
CA ASP A 591 -18.53 -4.71 -21.60
C ASP A 591 -19.32 -5.70 -22.47
N SER A 592 -18.89 -5.83 -23.73
CA SER A 592 -19.36 -6.87 -24.62
C SER A 592 -18.58 -8.17 -24.35
N LEU A 593 -19.10 -9.00 -23.45
CA LEU A 593 -18.89 -10.46 -23.52
C LEU A 593 -20.14 -11.07 -24.17
N SER A 594 -20.09 -11.30 -25.49
CA SER A 594 -21.05 -12.07 -26.30
C SER A 594 -22.57 -11.74 -26.14
N VAL A 595 -23.01 -10.65 -26.78
CA VAL A 595 -24.31 -10.32 -27.46
C VAL A 595 -25.58 -11.15 -27.09
N PRO A 596 -26.75 -10.53 -26.79
CA PRO A 596 -27.53 -9.72 -27.75
C PRO A 596 -27.39 -8.20 -27.60
N SER A 597 -27.57 -7.53 -28.74
CA SER A 597 -27.35 -6.11 -29.01
C SER A 597 -28.11 -5.15 -28.08
N TRP A 598 -27.38 -4.25 -27.45
CA TRP A 598 -27.91 -3.07 -26.72
C TRP A 598 -28.26 -1.91 -27.67
N ALA A 599 -28.65 -2.20 -28.92
CA ALA A 599 -28.99 -1.18 -29.92
C ALA A 599 -30.28 -0.39 -29.58
N GLU A 600 -30.99 -0.76 -28.51
CA GLU A 600 -32.24 -0.12 -28.09
C GLU A 600 -32.15 0.61 -26.74
N ILE A 601 -30.97 0.71 -26.12
CA ILE A 601 -30.81 1.51 -24.90
C ILE A 601 -30.33 2.91 -25.29
N PRO A 602 -31.13 3.97 -25.08
CA PRO A 602 -30.69 5.34 -25.34
C PRO A 602 -29.45 5.63 -24.51
N ASP A 603 -28.48 6.32 -25.12
CA ASP A 603 -27.46 7.03 -24.36
C ASP A 603 -28.15 7.80 -23.22
N ALA A 604 -27.74 7.58 -21.98
CA ALA A 604 -28.22 8.39 -20.86
C ALA A 604 -27.56 9.77 -20.96
N THR A 605 -27.93 10.57 -21.96
CA THR A 605 -27.32 11.88 -22.24
C THR A 605 -27.89 13.01 -21.38
N ASN A 606 -28.82 12.76 -20.45
CA ASN A 606 -29.30 13.67 -19.39
C ASN A 606 -30.62 13.13 -18.81
N SER A 607 -30.59 12.11 -17.95
CA SER A 607 -31.81 11.65 -17.27
C SER A 607 -31.61 11.66 -15.76
N PRO A 608 -32.37 12.47 -14.99
CA PRO A 608 -32.46 12.26 -13.55
C PRO A 608 -33.23 10.95 -13.34
N TYR A 609 -32.52 9.84 -13.17
CA TYR A 609 -33.14 8.64 -12.65
C TYR A 609 -33.39 8.85 -11.15
N ARG A 610 -34.64 9.16 -10.80
CA ARG A 610 -35.10 9.07 -9.41
C ARG A 610 -35.05 7.61 -9.00
N VAL A 611 -34.08 7.27 -8.15
CA VAL A 611 -34.13 6.05 -7.36
C VAL A 611 -34.75 6.47 -6.04
N GLU A 612 -36.07 6.30 -5.91
CA GLU A 612 -36.67 6.37 -4.58
C GLU A 612 -35.92 5.37 -3.70
N ALA A 613 -35.56 5.78 -2.49
CA ALA A 613 -34.95 4.90 -1.52
C ALA A 613 -36.04 4.26 -0.64
N PRO A 614 -36.72 3.16 -1.03
CA PRO A 614 -37.15 2.20 -0.05
C PRO A 614 -35.95 1.28 0.22
N ARG A 615 -35.68 1.10 1.51
CA ARG A 615 -34.69 0.15 2.05
C ARG A 615 -34.55 -1.09 1.15
N SER A 616 -33.31 -1.40 0.75
CA SER A 616 -32.85 -2.72 0.25
C SER A 616 -32.98 -3.12 -1.23
N GLN A 617 -32.90 -2.23 -2.23
CA GLN A 617 -32.75 -2.69 -3.63
C GLN A 617 -31.58 -2.08 -4.42
N GLN A 618 -31.01 -2.96 -5.26
CA GLN A 618 -29.66 -3.01 -5.81
C GLN A 618 -29.53 -2.28 -7.16
N PHE A 619 -28.41 -1.58 -7.38
CA PHE A 619 -27.91 -1.32 -8.73
C PHE A 619 -27.08 -2.54 -9.17
N PHE A 620 -27.51 -3.25 -10.21
CA PHE A 620 -26.77 -4.37 -10.80
C PHE A 620 -26.07 -3.98 -12.11
N ARG A 621 -24.76 -4.22 -12.19
CA ARG A 621 -24.00 -5.02 -13.20
C ARG A 621 -22.51 -4.62 -13.17
N SER A 622 -21.52 -5.50 -13.31
CA SER A 622 -21.46 -6.93 -13.64
C SER A 622 -20.65 -7.71 -12.59
N THR A 623 -21.11 -8.93 -12.33
CA THR A 623 -20.34 -10.03 -11.75
C THR A 623 -19.52 -10.67 -12.87
N GLY A 624 -18.20 -10.75 -12.71
CA GLY A 624 -17.40 -11.77 -13.39
C GLY A 624 -17.81 -13.16 -12.87
N GLN A 625 -17.83 -14.15 -13.76
CA GLN A 625 -17.96 -15.56 -13.37
C GLN A 625 -16.71 -16.04 -12.64
#